data_AF-A0A370I8J2-F1
#
_entry.id   AF-A0A370I8J2-F1
#
_cell.length_a   1.000
_cell.length_b   1.000
_cell.length_c   1.000
_cell.angle_alpha   90.00
_cell.angle_beta   90.00
_cell.angle_gamma   90.00
#
_symmetry.space_group_name_H-M   'P 1'
#
loop_
_entity.id
_entity.type
_entity.pdbx_description
1 polymer ?
#
loop_
_entity_poly.entity_id
_entity_poly.type
_entity_poly.pdbx_seq_one_letter_code
_entity_poly.pdbx_strand_id
1 'polypeptide(L)'
;MPDRRPGPLRDGPAVTSPPPPEPDHSHEPESIRQWLCAIESEAGPGWRVRRESRPPYGWNLLDDTDAVVCSGSLDKIELWLRARKERAEDH
;
A
#
# COMPACT_ATOMS: atom_id res chain seq x y z
N MET A 1 43.64 -7.96 45.77
CA MET A 1 42.20 -8.14 45.47
C MET A 1 41.88 -7.36 44.20
N PRO A 2 41.83 -7.97 43.00
CA PRO A 2 41.41 -7.28 41.78
C PRO A 2 39.92 -7.53 41.52
N ASP A 3 39.09 -6.48 41.52
CA ASP A 3 37.72 -6.55 40.99
C ASP A 3 37.61 -5.59 39.80
N ARG A 4 37.82 -6.15 38.60
CA ARG A 4 37.46 -5.53 37.32
C ARG A 4 36.38 -6.42 36.70
N ARG A 5 35.12 -6.03 36.85
CA ARG A 5 34.03 -6.52 36.00
C ARG A 5 33.57 -5.41 35.06
N PRO A 6 33.90 -5.45 33.76
CA PRO A 6 33.16 -4.68 32.77
C PRO A 6 31.77 -5.30 32.60
N GLY A 7 30.72 -4.54 32.91
CA GLY A 7 29.34 -4.96 32.66
C GLY A 7 29.09 -5.11 31.15
N PRO A 8 28.23 -6.06 30.74
CA PRO A 8 27.95 -6.28 29.32
C PRO A 8 27.24 -5.06 28.73
N LEU A 9 27.76 -4.62 27.59
CA LEU A 9 27.16 -3.68 26.66
C LEU A 9 25.70 -4.13 26.43
N ARG A 10 24.73 -3.39 26.98
CA ARG A 10 23.31 -3.63 26.69
C ARG A 10 23.12 -3.31 25.21
N ASP A 11 23.05 -4.38 24.43
CA ASP A 11 22.47 -4.45 23.10
C ASP A 11 21.13 -3.68 23.15
N GLY A 12 21.17 -2.43 22.66
CA GLY A 12 19.95 -1.68 22.41
C GLY A 12 19.20 -2.45 21.33
N PRO A 13 17.87 -2.67 21.47
CA PRO A 13 17.15 -3.44 20.48
C PRO A 13 17.40 -2.80 19.12
N ALA A 14 17.86 -3.62 18.19
CA ALA A 14 17.96 -3.31 16.79
C ALA A 14 16.78 -2.41 16.42
N VAL A 15 17.09 -1.24 15.84
CA VAL A 15 16.11 -0.47 15.10
C VAL A 15 15.65 -1.39 13.98
N THR A 16 14.65 -2.22 14.28
CA THR A 16 13.91 -2.99 13.30
C THR A 16 13.42 -1.92 12.35
N SER A 17 14.07 -1.84 11.19
CA SER A 17 13.56 -1.04 10.09
C SER A 17 12.07 -1.38 10.01
N PRO A 18 11.16 -0.39 10.11
CA PRO A 18 9.75 -0.70 9.98
C PRO A 18 9.59 -1.54 8.71
N PRO A 19 8.78 -2.61 8.74
CA PRO A 19 8.51 -3.37 7.51
C PRO A 19 8.20 -2.35 6.40
N PRO A 20 8.71 -2.56 5.16
CA PRO A 20 8.38 -1.67 4.05
C PRO A 20 6.87 -1.47 4.10
N PRO A 21 6.33 -0.24 4.04
CA PRO A 21 4.97 0.04 4.46
C PRO A 21 4.04 -0.89 3.70
N GLU A 22 3.67 -2.00 4.34
CA GLU A 22 2.57 -2.81 3.87
C GLU A 22 1.42 -1.81 3.82
N PRO A 23 0.64 -1.77 2.73
CA PRO A 23 -0.47 -0.85 2.69
C PRO A 23 -1.41 -1.24 3.83
N ASP A 24 -1.25 -0.55 4.95
CA ASP A 24 -1.97 -0.80 6.19
C ASP A 24 -3.37 -0.22 5.98
N HIS A 25 -4.17 -0.98 5.24
CA HIS A 25 -5.60 -0.73 5.11
C HIS A 25 -6.34 -1.10 6.41
N SER A 26 -5.63 -1.59 7.43
CA SER A 26 -6.15 -1.94 8.76
C SER A 26 -6.76 -0.74 9.47
N HIS A 27 -6.28 0.47 9.18
CA HIS A 27 -6.83 1.71 9.72
C HIS A 27 -8.07 2.21 8.96
N GLU A 28 -8.38 1.64 7.80
CA GLU A 28 -9.52 2.07 7.01
C GLU A 28 -10.83 1.46 7.51
N PRO A 29 -11.94 2.20 7.42
CA PRO A 29 -13.24 1.63 7.71
C PRO A 29 -13.54 0.46 6.75
N GLU A 30 -14.30 -0.53 7.24
CA GLU A 30 -14.59 -1.75 6.50
C GLU A 30 -15.16 -1.48 5.09
N SER A 31 -16.00 -0.45 4.95
CA SER A 31 -16.54 -0.02 3.66
C SER A 31 -15.46 0.38 2.64
N ILE A 32 -14.36 1.00 3.09
CA ILE A 32 -13.23 1.36 2.22
C ILE A 32 -12.42 0.11 1.87
N ARG A 33 -12.21 -0.80 2.82
CA ARG A 33 -11.52 -2.08 2.55
C ARG A 33 -12.26 -2.94 1.52
N GLN A 34 -13.59 -3.01 1.63
CA GLN A 34 -14.43 -3.70 0.65
C GLN A 34 -14.32 -3.05 -0.72
N TRP A 35 -14.27 -1.72 -0.78
CA TRP A 35 -14.11 -0.99 -2.04
C TRP A 35 -12.74 -1.24 -2.68
N LEU A 36 -11.66 -1.19 -1.91
CA LEU A 36 -10.31 -1.53 -2.38
C LEU A 36 -10.26 -2.94 -2.97
N CYS A 37 -10.81 -3.92 -2.24
CA CYS A 37 -10.90 -5.31 -2.69
C CYS A 37 -11.70 -5.44 -4.00
N ALA A 38 -12.81 -4.71 -4.13
CA ALA A 38 -13.59 -4.69 -5.37
C ALA A 38 -12.76 -4.12 -6.54
N ILE A 39 -12.06 -3.00 -6.33
CA ILE A 39 -11.19 -2.37 -7.32
C ILE A 39 -10.06 -3.32 -7.75
N GLU A 40 -9.36 -3.96 -6.81
CA GLU A 40 -8.29 -4.92 -7.10
C GLU A 40 -8.81 -6.15 -7.86
N SER A 41 -9.97 -6.68 -7.44
CA SER A 41 -10.65 -7.79 -8.12
C SER A 41 -11.07 -7.41 -9.55
N GLU A 42 -11.56 -6.18 -9.74
CA GLU A 42 -11.95 -5.67 -11.05
C GLU A 42 -10.77 -5.35 -11.97
N ALA A 43 -9.65 -4.88 -11.41
CA ALA A 43 -8.45 -4.54 -12.16
C ALA A 43 -7.70 -5.78 -12.68
N GLY A 44 -7.76 -6.86 -11.91
CA GLY A 44 -7.14 -8.15 -12.22
C GLY A 44 -5.88 -8.44 -11.39
N PRO A 45 -5.30 -9.64 -11.54
CA PRO A 45 -4.11 -10.04 -10.78
C PRO A 45 -2.93 -9.10 -11.06
N GLY A 46 -2.17 -8.78 -10.01
CA GLY A 46 -1.01 -7.87 -10.05
C GLY A 46 -1.34 -6.43 -9.68
N TRP A 47 -2.61 -6.02 -9.78
CA TRP A 47 -3.04 -4.66 -9.46
C TRP A 47 -3.22 -4.48 -7.96
N ARG A 48 -2.78 -3.32 -7.46
CA ARG A 48 -2.86 -2.98 -6.04
C ARG A 48 -3.27 -1.54 -5.85
N VAL A 49 -4.02 -1.27 -4.79
CA VAL A 49 -4.35 0.12 -4.42
C VAL A 49 -3.62 0.48 -3.14
N ARG A 50 -2.86 1.57 -3.13
CA ARG A 50 -2.17 2.06 -1.92
C ARG A 50 -2.64 3.45 -1.56
N ARG A 51 -2.69 3.71 -0.25
CA ARG A 51 -3.01 5.04 0.27
C ARG A 51 -1.78 5.95 0.09
N GLU A 52 -1.98 7.08 -0.56
CA GLU A 52 -0.96 8.12 -0.67
C GLU A 52 -0.84 8.84 0.67
N SER A 53 0.35 8.75 1.27
CA SER A 53 0.66 9.37 2.56
C SER A 53 1.06 10.84 2.40
N ARG A 54 1.44 11.25 1.18
CA ARG A 54 1.84 12.62 0.87
C ARG A 54 0.64 13.44 0.38
N PRO A 55 0.49 14.70 0.82
CA PRO A 55 -0.52 15.57 0.24
C PRO A 55 -0.26 15.77 -1.27
N PRO A 56 -1.31 15.76 -2.12
CA PRO A 56 -2.73 15.67 -1.77
C PRO A 56 -3.14 14.23 -1.39
N TYR A 57 -3.62 14.04 -0.17
CA TYR A 57 -4.03 12.74 0.34
C TYR A 57 -4.99 12.05 -0.64
N GLY A 58 -4.80 10.76 -0.86
CA GLY A 58 -5.59 10.01 -1.82
C GLY A 58 -5.19 8.55 -1.91
N TRP A 59 -5.48 7.98 -3.08
CA TRP A 59 -5.25 6.59 -3.43
C TRP A 59 -4.46 6.53 -4.72
N ASN A 60 -3.51 5.63 -4.78
CA ASN A 60 -2.72 5.31 -5.95
C ASN A 60 -3.10 3.90 -6.39
N LEU A 61 -3.50 3.76 -7.64
CA LEU A 61 -3.63 2.46 -8.31
C LEU A 61 -2.26 2.13 -8.90
N LEU A 62 -1.72 1.01 -8.47
CA LEU A 62 -0.48 0.43 -8.97
C LEU A 62 -0.82 -0.75 -9.88
N ASP A 63 -0.12 -0.82 -11.00
CA ASP A 63 -0.12 -1.97 -11.90
C ASP A 63 0.76 -3.12 -11.34
N ASP A 64 0.78 -4.28 -12.02
CA ASP A 64 1.65 -5.43 -11.72
C ASP A 64 3.13 -5.06 -11.55
N THR A 65 3.57 -4.00 -12.21
CA THR A 65 4.93 -3.46 -12.12
C THR A 65 5.19 -2.55 -10.91
N ASP A 66 4.23 -2.41 -9.98
CA ASP A 66 4.22 -1.43 -8.88
C ASP A 66 4.30 0.04 -9.39
N ALA A 67 3.96 0.28 -10.66
CA ALA A 67 3.92 1.61 -11.24
C ALA A 67 2.56 2.28 -10.99
N VAL A 68 2.58 3.53 -10.50
CA VAL A 68 1.34 4.31 -10.29
C VAL A 68 0.74 4.70 -11.64
N VAL A 69 -0.36 4.06 -12.02
CA VAL A 69 -1.07 4.36 -13.26
C VAL A 69 -2.17 5.40 -13.09
N CYS A 70 -2.71 5.50 -11.88
CA CYS A 70 -3.79 6.43 -11.54
C CYS A 70 -3.63 6.86 -10.09
N SER A 71 -3.86 8.15 -9.82
CA SER A 71 -3.85 8.71 -8.47
C SER A 71 -5.06 9.62 -8.26
N GLY A 72 -5.67 9.55 -7.07
CA GLY A 72 -6.82 10.36 -6.71
C GLY A 72 -7.76 9.69 -5.71
N SER A 73 -9.05 10.00 -5.80
CA SER A 73 -10.09 9.33 -5.01
C SER A 73 -10.37 7.93 -5.55
N LEU A 74 -10.92 7.03 -4.72
CA LEU A 74 -11.33 5.69 -5.17
C LEU A 74 -12.30 5.74 -6.36
N ASP A 75 -13.21 6.71 -6.38
CA ASP A 75 -14.10 6.97 -7.52
C ASP A 75 -13.35 7.20 -8.83
N LYS A 76 -12.26 7.99 -8.81
CA LYS A 76 -11.43 8.21 -10.01
C LYS A 76 -10.72 6.95 -10.46
N ILE A 77 -10.25 6.14 -9.51
CA ILE A 77 -9.60 4.86 -9.78
C ILE A 77 -10.60 3.90 -10.43
N GLU A 78 -11.80 3.81 -9.86
CA GLU A 78 -12.89 2.97 -10.40
C GLU A 78 -13.30 3.44 -11.79
N LEU A 79 -13.48 4.74 -12.00
CA LEU A 79 -13.79 5.31 -13.31
C LEU A 79 -12.72 4.97 -14.36
N TRP A 80 -11.44 5.05 -13.97
CA TRP A 80 -10.33 4.67 -14.83
C TRP A 80 -10.36 3.18 -15.19
N LEU A 81 -10.67 2.31 -14.21
CA LEU A 81 -10.81 0.87 -14.46
C LEU A 81 -11.96 0.56 -15.42
N ARG A 82 -13.11 1.20 -15.24
CA ARG A 82 -14.25 1.06 -16.16
C ARG A 82 -13.86 1.44 -17.59
N ALA A 83 -13.25 2.62 -17.75
CA ALA A 83 -12.77 3.08 -19.05
C ALA A 83 -11.68 2.16 -19.66
N ARG A 84 -10.83 1.54 -18.84
CA ARG A 84 -9.86 0.54 -19.31
C ARG A 84 -10.54 -0.74 -19.81
N LYS A 85 -11.52 -1.26 -19.08
CA LYS A 85 -12.27 -2.46 -19.47
C LYS A 85 -12.96 -2.26 -20.81
N GLU A 86 -13.63 -1.13 -21.00
CA GLU A 86 -14.28 -0.79 -22.28
C GLU A 86 -13.30 -0.76 -23.46
N ARG A 87 -12.03 -0.42 -23.22
CA ARG A 87 -10.98 -0.43 -24.26
C ARG A 87 -10.33 -1.79 -24.47
N ALA A 88 -10.41 -2.69 -23.49
CA ALA A 88 -9.90 -4.05 -23.59
C ALA A 88 -10.88 -4.99 -24.32
N GLU A 89 -12.18 -4.67 -24.31
CA GLU A 89 -13.22 -5.47 -24.97
C GLU A 89 -13.43 -5.12 -26.47
N ASP A 90 -12.69 -4.15 -27.03
CA ASP A 90 -12.72 -3.76 -28.45
C ASP A 90 -11.63 -4.47 -29.30
N HIS A 91 -11.17 -5.66 -28.90
CA HIS A 91 -10.18 -6.46 -29.64
C HIS A 91 -10.54 -7.95 -29.57
#